data_AF-A0AAV6P9A5-F1
#
_entry.id   AF-A0AAV6P9A5-F1
#
_cell.length_a   1.000
_cell.length_b   1.000
_cell.length_c   1.000
_cell.angle_alpha   90.00
_cell.angle_beta   90.00
_cell.angle_gamma   90.00
#
_symmetry.space_group_name_H-M   'P 1'
#
loop_
_entity.id
_entity.type
_entity.pdbx_description
1 polymer ?
#
loop_
_entity_poly.entity_id
_entity_poly.type
_entity_poly.pdbx_seq_one_letter_code
_entity_poly.pdbx_strand_id
1 'polypeptide(L)'
;MLTTEQRGELPKTLTDLFSHFLLVQTKRKKNKYDKGRETSPQELMKADRDFLLKLGRLAFEHLQKGDIMFYQEDLERCGLDVTEASVYSGVCTEIFRRESVIFQKSVYCFVHLSVQEFLAAVYMFHCFTNRKTEVLQDFFRQEDKDMKTEVRKNFLRKPNCIDKLSSFFETVAESDLSLDVFLKAAMEKSLQSQNGHLDLFVRFLHGLCLGTNQRLLGGLLGQTQNSPEIIQRVIENLKKMNTKNISPDRSINIFHCLTEMNDQSVHQEIQELMKSKNREQELSAIHCSALAYMLQMSEEVLDELDLSKYRTSDQGKQRLIPAVRNCRKARLRGCSLTEISCSSLASALKSNPSHLRDLDLSHNQLQDSGVKLLCSGLESPHCRLETLW
;
A
#
# COMPACT_ATOMS: atom_id res chain seq x y z
N MET A 1 -16.79 -26.39 -16.86
CA MET A 1 -17.65 -25.34 -16.27
C MET A 1 -17.77 -25.66 -14.78
N LEU A 2 -17.48 -24.71 -13.89
CA LEU A 2 -17.69 -24.88 -12.45
C LEU A 2 -19.19 -24.92 -12.18
N THR A 3 -19.67 -25.94 -11.47
CA THR A 3 -21.09 -26.11 -11.11
C THR A 3 -21.53 -25.02 -10.13
N THR A 4 -22.82 -24.73 -10.10
CA THR A 4 -23.45 -23.64 -9.33
C THR A 4 -23.19 -23.69 -7.82
N GLU A 5 -22.89 -24.86 -7.25
CA GLU A 5 -22.48 -25.03 -5.84
C GLU A 5 -21.00 -24.67 -5.57
N GLN A 6 -20.17 -24.54 -6.59
CA GLN A 6 -18.76 -24.10 -6.50
C GLN A 6 -18.55 -22.62 -6.83
N ARG A 7 -19.62 -21.84 -7.06
CA ARG A 7 -19.53 -20.39 -7.03
C ARG A 7 -19.32 -19.97 -5.57
N GLY A 8 -18.07 -20.03 -5.12
CA GLY A 8 -17.65 -19.31 -3.92
C GLY A 8 -18.05 -17.83 -4.05
N GLU A 9 -18.17 -17.13 -2.92
CA GLU A 9 -18.42 -15.69 -2.93
C GLU A 9 -17.42 -15.01 -3.88
N LEU A 10 -17.93 -14.11 -4.74
CA LEU A 10 -17.08 -13.32 -5.61
C LEU A 10 -16.09 -12.52 -4.74
N PRO A 11 -14.81 -12.41 -5.15
CA PRO A 11 -13.84 -11.57 -4.45
C PRO A 11 -14.38 -10.15 -4.23
N LYS A 12 -14.38 -9.69 -2.98
CA LYS A 12 -14.89 -8.36 -2.61
C LYS A 12 -13.77 -7.34 -2.44
N THR A 13 -12.56 -7.82 -2.13
CA THR A 13 -11.36 -7.02 -1.93
C THR A 13 -10.28 -7.37 -2.94
N LEU A 14 -9.25 -6.52 -3.06
CA LEU A 14 -8.11 -6.82 -3.91
C LEU A 14 -7.35 -8.04 -3.38
N THR A 15 -7.25 -8.17 -2.07
CA THR A 15 -6.61 -9.33 -1.44
C THR A 15 -7.36 -10.61 -1.75
N ASP A 16 -8.69 -10.62 -1.70
CA ASP A 16 -9.48 -11.79 -2.10
C ASP A 16 -9.20 -12.14 -3.57
N LEU A 17 -9.18 -11.14 -4.46
CA LEU A 17 -8.93 -11.36 -5.89
C LEU A 17 -7.58 -12.03 -6.11
N PHE A 18 -6.53 -11.56 -5.44
CA PHE A 18 -5.18 -12.09 -5.56
C PHE A 18 -5.03 -13.47 -4.89
N SER A 19 -5.69 -13.71 -3.76
CA SER A 19 -5.80 -15.03 -3.13
C SER A 19 -6.44 -16.05 -4.08
N HIS A 20 -7.55 -15.68 -4.72
CA HIS A 20 -8.22 -16.52 -5.71
C HIS A 20 -7.37 -16.72 -6.97
N PHE A 21 -6.70 -15.68 -7.46
CA PHE A 21 -5.77 -15.76 -8.57
C PHE A 21 -4.66 -16.78 -8.30
N LEU A 22 -4.01 -16.71 -7.13
CA LEU A 22 -2.93 -17.61 -6.76
C LEU A 22 -3.41 -19.08 -6.75
N LEU A 23 -4.59 -19.33 -6.14
CA LEU A 23 -5.21 -20.66 -6.12
C LEU A 23 -5.51 -21.20 -7.53
N VAL A 24 -5.98 -20.34 -8.44
CA VAL A 24 -6.23 -20.71 -9.83
C VAL A 24 -4.92 -21.06 -10.55
N GLN A 25 -3.83 -20.31 -10.33
CA GLN A 25 -2.53 -20.61 -10.92
C GLN A 25 -1.97 -21.94 -10.40
N THR A 26 -2.08 -22.22 -9.09
CA THR A 26 -1.67 -23.51 -8.53
C THR A 26 -2.46 -24.66 -9.14
N LYS A 27 -3.79 -24.54 -9.27
CA LYS A 27 -4.62 -25.57 -9.92
C LYS A 27 -4.28 -25.78 -11.39
N ARG A 28 -3.96 -24.70 -12.11
CA ARG A 28 -3.56 -24.76 -13.53
C ARG A 28 -2.21 -25.46 -13.72
N LYS A 29 -1.22 -25.20 -12.86
CA LYS A 29 0.06 -25.94 -12.85
C LYS A 29 -0.20 -27.45 -12.76
N LYS A 30 -0.99 -27.88 -11.76
CA LYS A 30 -1.33 -29.30 -11.55
C LYS A 30 -1.95 -29.94 -12.79
N ASN A 31 -2.92 -29.27 -13.39
CA ASN A 31 -3.63 -29.81 -14.54
C ASN A 31 -2.78 -29.90 -15.81
N LYS A 32 -1.77 -29.04 -15.96
CA LYS A 32 -0.91 -29.01 -17.16
C LYS A 32 0.27 -29.96 -17.05
N TYR A 33 0.91 -30.04 -15.89
CA TYR A 33 2.22 -30.67 -15.75
C TYR A 33 2.24 -31.91 -14.85
N ASP A 34 1.23 -32.11 -13.98
CA ASP A 34 1.20 -33.22 -13.01
C ASP A 34 0.26 -34.37 -13.42
N LYS A 35 -0.24 -34.39 -14.66
CA LYS A 35 -1.20 -35.39 -15.18
C LYS A 35 -0.68 -36.84 -15.32
N GLY A 36 0.35 -37.23 -14.56
CA GLY A 36 0.92 -38.59 -14.62
C GLY A 36 1.91 -38.97 -13.52
N ARG A 37 2.05 -38.21 -12.43
CA ARG A 37 2.91 -38.61 -11.30
C ARG A 37 2.09 -39.27 -10.19
N GLU A 38 2.47 -40.49 -9.80
CA GLU A 38 1.96 -41.24 -8.64
C GLU A 38 2.39 -40.61 -7.30
N THR A 39 2.40 -39.29 -7.19
CA THR A 39 2.68 -38.58 -5.93
C THR A 39 1.38 -38.33 -5.19
N SER A 40 1.39 -38.50 -3.86
CA SER A 40 0.19 -38.30 -3.07
C SER A 40 -0.30 -36.85 -3.16
N PRO A 41 -1.62 -36.58 -3.15
CA PRO A 41 -2.17 -35.22 -3.21
C PRO A 41 -1.64 -34.29 -2.10
N GLN A 42 -1.23 -34.85 -0.95
CA GLN A 42 -0.68 -34.13 0.20
C GLN A 42 0.77 -33.68 -0.03
N GLU A 43 1.64 -34.53 -0.59
CA GLU A 43 3.02 -34.17 -0.94
C GLU A 43 3.05 -33.07 -2.00
N LEU A 44 2.15 -33.17 -2.98
CA LEU A 44 2.05 -32.19 -4.07
C LEU A 44 1.57 -30.82 -3.55
N MET A 45 0.65 -30.79 -2.58
CA MET A 45 0.29 -29.57 -1.86
C MET A 45 1.44 -28.99 -1.04
N LYS A 46 2.32 -29.83 -0.46
CA LYS A 46 3.47 -29.37 0.34
C LYS A 46 4.57 -28.79 -0.56
N ALA A 47 4.84 -29.43 -1.70
CA ALA A 47 5.79 -28.92 -2.70
C ALA A 47 5.34 -27.58 -3.29
N ASP A 48 4.06 -27.44 -3.64
CA ASP A 48 3.52 -26.15 -4.12
C ASP A 48 3.66 -25.04 -3.07
N ARG A 49 3.48 -25.37 -1.79
CA ARG A 49 3.63 -24.40 -0.70
C ARG A 49 5.07 -23.96 -0.55
N ASP A 50 6.01 -24.90 -0.52
CA ASP A 50 7.44 -24.59 -0.43
C ASP A 50 7.90 -23.70 -1.60
N PHE A 51 7.51 -24.07 -2.82
CA PHE A 51 7.78 -23.28 -4.01
C PHE A 51 7.22 -21.86 -3.92
N LEU A 52 5.94 -21.70 -3.55
CA LEU A 52 5.30 -20.39 -3.42
C LEU A 52 5.94 -19.54 -2.31
N LEU A 53 6.40 -20.14 -1.22
CA LEU A 53 7.10 -19.44 -0.15
C LEU A 53 8.49 -18.96 -0.60
N LYS A 54 9.23 -19.78 -1.35
CA LYS A 54 10.51 -19.37 -1.97
C LYS A 54 10.30 -18.24 -2.97
N LEU A 55 9.25 -18.32 -3.78
CA LEU A 55 8.89 -17.27 -4.72
C LEU A 55 8.45 -15.98 -4.00
N GLY A 56 7.72 -16.09 -2.89
CA GLY A 56 7.38 -14.96 -2.03
C GLY A 56 8.59 -14.33 -1.34
N ARG A 57 9.58 -15.15 -0.94
CA ARG A 57 10.87 -14.65 -0.45
C ARG A 57 11.59 -13.82 -1.50
N LEU A 58 11.71 -14.34 -2.72
CA LEU A 58 12.29 -13.61 -3.85
C LEU A 58 11.53 -12.30 -4.10
N ALA A 59 10.21 -12.36 -4.15
CA ALA A 59 9.37 -11.18 -4.33
C ALA A 59 9.60 -10.10 -3.27
N PHE A 60 9.73 -10.52 -2.01
CA PHE A 60 10.01 -9.63 -0.88
C PHE A 60 11.42 -9.01 -0.95
N GLU A 61 12.46 -9.81 -1.22
CA GLU A 61 13.84 -9.29 -1.35
C GLU A 61 13.96 -8.23 -2.45
N HIS A 62 13.34 -8.48 -3.62
CA HIS A 62 13.36 -7.53 -4.73
C HIS A 62 12.44 -6.33 -4.47
N LEU A 63 11.33 -6.50 -3.76
CA LEU A 63 10.47 -5.39 -3.35
C LEU A 63 11.22 -4.40 -2.44
N GLN A 64 12.02 -4.90 -1.49
CA GLN A 64 12.82 -4.05 -0.61
C GLN A 64 13.89 -3.27 -1.38
N LYS A 65 14.50 -3.88 -2.39
CA LYS A 65 15.53 -3.24 -3.22
C LYS A 65 14.96 -2.27 -4.27
N GLY A 66 13.66 -2.36 -4.55
CA GLY A 66 13.03 -1.63 -5.66
C GLY A 66 13.31 -2.27 -7.03
N ASP A 67 13.70 -3.54 -7.05
CA ASP A 67 14.00 -4.28 -8.27
C ASP A 67 12.72 -4.90 -8.86
N ILE A 68 12.53 -4.72 -10.17
CA ILE A 68 11.42 -5.31 -10.93
C ILE A 68 11.88 -6.58 -11.67
N MET A 69 13.17 -6.62 -12.01
CA MET A 69 13.78 -7.69 -12.81
C MET A 69 14.80 -8.43 -11.95
N PHE A 70 14.96 -9.73 -12.21
CA PHE A 70 15.91 -10.59 -11.52
C PHE A 70 16.48 -11.64 -12.47
N TYR A 71 17.61 -12.24 -12.11
CA TYR A 71 18.31 -13.19 -12.95
C TYR A 71 18.17 -14.63 -12.43
N GLN A 72 18.67 -15.58 -13.20
CA GLN A 72 18.71 -16.98 -12.80
C GLN A 72 19.44 -17.19 -11.46
N GLU A 73 20.51 -16.44 -11.22
CA GLU A 73 21.28 -16.52 -9.99
C GLU A 73 20.45 -16.11 -8.75
N ASP A 74 19.49 -15.20 -8.92
CA ASP A 74 18.57 -14.79 -7.85
C ASP A 74 17.54 -15.90 -7.53
N LEU A 75 17.07 -16.61 -8.56
CA LEU A 75 16.21 -17.79 -8.41
C LEU A 75 16.94 -18.89 -7.65
N GLU A 76 18.16 -19.22 -8.08
CA GLU A 76 19.01 -20.24 -7.46
C GLU A 76 19.36 -19.88 -6.00
N ARG A 77 19.64 -18.60 -5.70
CA ARG A 77 19.85 -18.11 -4.33
C ARG A 77 18.61 -18.30 -3.45
N CYS A 78 17.42 -18.30 -4.03
CA CYS A 78 16.17 -18.60 -3.33
C CYS A 78 15.82 -20.10 -3.32
N GLY A 79 16.67 -20.96 -3.88
CA GLY A 79 16.42 -22.39 -4.01
C GLY A 79 15.28 -22.73 -4.96
N LEU A 80 15.05 -21.87 -5.96
CA LEU A 80 14.08 -22.06 -7.04
C LEU A 80 14.78 -22.62 -8.28
N ASP A 81 14.26 -23.71 -8.81
CA ASP A 81 14.64 -24.19 -10.13
C ASP A 81 13.97 -23.31 -11.21
N VAL A 82 14.74 -22.89 -12.20
CA VAL A 82 14.27 -22.10 -13.36
C VAL A 82 13.17 -22.84 -14.12
N THR A 83 13.26 -24.17 -14.22
CA THR A 83 12.22 -24.95 -14.92
C THR A 83 10.91 -24.93 -14.13
N GLU A 84 10.96 -24.90 -12.80
CA GLU A 84 9.77 -24.79 -11.96
C GLU A 84 9.19 -23.37 -11.95
N ALA A 85 10.06 -22.35 -11.98
CA ALA A 85 9.66 -20.95 -12.08
C ALA A 85 8.93 -20.65 -13.40
N SER A 86 9.44 -21.18 -14.52
CA SER A 86 8.82 -21.01 -15.86
C SER A 86 7.50 -21.77 -16.00
N VAL A 87 7.33 -22.91 -15.31
CA VAL A 87 6.07 -23.66 -15.22
C VAL A 87 4.95 -22.84 -14.57
N TYR A 88 5.30 -21.90 -13.68
CA TYR A 88 4.38 -20.91 -13.09
C TYR A 88 4.22 -19.66 -13.98
N SER A 89 4.05 -19.86 -15.29
CA SER A 89 3.99 -18.79 -16.30
C SER A 89 2.92 -17.71 -16.06
N GLY A 90 1.97 -17.97 -15.16
CA GLY A 90 0.95 -17.00 -14.75
C GLY A 90 1.37 -16.08 -13.60
N VAL A 91 2.55 -16.26 -13.02
CA VAL A 91 3.04 -15.52 -11.84
C VAL A 91 4.42 -14.91 -12.12
N CYS A 92 5.33 -15.70 -12.69
CA CYS A 92 6.66 -15.29 -13.12
C CYS A 92 6.80 -15.52 -14.62
N THR A 93 7.49 -14.62 -15.33
CA THR A 93 7.74 -14.75 -16.76
C THR A 93 9.20 -14.50 -17.08
N GLU A 94 9.74 -15.30 -17.99
CA GLU A 94 11.03 -15.02 -18.62
C GLU A 94 10.81 -13.94 -19.68
N ILE A 95 11.53 -12.84 -19.54
CA ILE A 95 11.63 -11.81 -20.57
C ILE A 95 12.87 -12.11 -21.38
N PHE A 96 12.68 -12.48 -22.65
CA PHE A 96 13.79 -12.60 -23.60
C PHE A 96 14.40 -11.22 -23.85
N ARG A 97 15.35 -10.83 -23.00
CA ARG A 97 16.25 -9.70 -23.23
C ARG A 97 17.65 -10.24 -23.48
N ARG A 98 18.12 -10.12 -24.72
CA ARG A 98 19.57 -10.12 -24.99
C ARG A 98 20.11 -8.79 -24.49
N GLU A 99 20.68 -8.76 -23.29
CA GLU A 99 21.29 -7.55 -22.74
C GLU A 99 22.59 -7.18 -23.46
N SER A 100 23.24 -8.11 -24.17
CA SER A 100 24.39 -7.81 -25.03
C SER A 100 24.53 -8.81 -26.19
N VAL A 101 25.32 -8.43 -27.20
CA VAL A 101 25.69 -9.31 -28.35
C VAL A 101 26.57 -10.50 -27.90
N ILE A 102 27.15 -10.43 -26.69
CA ILE A 102 28.22 -11.32 -26.23
C ILE A 102 27.78 -12.23 -25.07
N PHE A 103 26.83 -11.79 -24.23
CA PHE A 103 26.28 -12.57 -23.11
C PHE A 103 24.75 -12.68 -23.23
N GLN A 104 24.27 -13.92 -23.44
CA GLN A 104 22.85 -14.27 -23.30
C GLN A 104 22.59 -14.66 -21.85
N LYS A 105 22.09 -13.72 -21.04
CA LYS A 105 21.49 -14.04 -19.74
C LYS A 105 19.98 -13.93 -19.85
N SER A 106 19.27 -14.94 -19.36
CA SER A 106 17.81 -14.87 -19.23
C SER A 106 17.46 -13.93 -18.07
N VAL A 107 16.52 -13.03 -18.32
CA VAL A 107 16.02 -12.08 -17.33
C VAL A 107 14.57 -12.42 -17.02
N TYR A 108 14.19 -12.34 -15.76
CA TYR A 108 12.87 -12.71 -15.28
C TYR A 108 12.21 -11.54 -14.58
N CYS A 109 10.89 -11.54 -14.56
CA CYS A 109 10.10 -10.64 -13.72
C CYS A 109 8.79 -11.30 -13.29
N PHE A 110 8.15 -10.72 -12.29
CA PHE A 110 6.74 -11.04 -12.02
C PHE A 110 5.87 -10.48 -13.14
N VAL A 111 4.77 -11.18 -13.45
CA VAL A 111 3.85 -10.77 -14.54
C VAL A 111 3.29 -9.35 -14.34
N HIS A 112 3.24 -8.87 -13.10
CA HIS A 112 2.91 -7.50 -12.73
C HIS A 112 3.47 -7.18 -11.34
N LEU A 113 3.78 -5.90 -11.06
CA LEU A 113 4.30 -5.46 -9.75
C LEU A 113 3.37 -5.83 -8.59
N SER A 114 2.05 -5.73 -8.78
CA SER A 114 1.08 -6.15 -7.76
C SER A 114 1.16 -7.64 -7.41
N VAL A 115 1.59 -8.50 -8.33
CA VAL A 115 1.81 -9.93 -8.05
C VAL A 115 3.06 -10.11 -7.19
N GLN A 116 4.12 -9.35 -7.46
CA GLN A 116 5.31 -9.29 -6.59
C GLN A 116 4.93 -8.82 -5.19
N GLU A 117 4.23 -7.71 -5.06
CA GLU A 117 3.79 -7.18 -3.76
C GLU A 117 2.88 -8.13 -2.99
N PHE A 118 1.96 -8.82 -3.69
CA PHE A 118 1.09 -9.82 -3.07
C PHE A 118 1.88 -11.02 -2.53
N LEU A 119 2.79 -11.59 -3.33
CA LEU A 119 3.61 -12.71 -2.89
C LEU A 119 4.57 -12.32 -1.76
N ALA A 120 5.12 -11.10 -1.81
CA ALA A 120 5.90 -10.55 -0.73
C ALA A 120 5.06 -10.44 0.55
N ALA A 121 3.80 -9.98 0.46
CA ALA A 121 2.90 -9.90 1.61
C ALA A 121 2.56 -11.29 2.18
N VAL A 122 2.31 -12.30 1.32
CA VAL A 122 2.11 -13.69 1.73
C VAL A 122 3.34 -14.22 2.48
N TYR A 123 4.54 -13.98 1.95
CA TYR A 123 5.79 -14.38 2.59
C TYR A 123 6.00 -13.68 3.94
N MET A 124 5.81 -12.36 3.99
CA MET A 124 5.98 -11.59 5.22
C MET A 124 4.97 -12.02 6.29
N PHE A 125 3.72 -12.27 5.92
CA PHE A 125 2.71 -12.78 6.85
C PHE A 125 3.09 -14.19 7.34
N HIS A 126 3.59 -15.06 6.46
CA HIS A 126 4.13 -16.36 6.85
C HIS A 126 5.32 -16.23 7.84
N CYS A 127 6.22 -15.27 7.62
CA CYS A 127 7.32 -14.99 8.55
C CYS A 127 6.80 -14.55 9.92
N PHE A 128 5.77 -13.71 9.95
CA PHE A 128 5.10 -13.30 11.18
C PHE A 128 4.51 -14.48 11.96
N THR A 129 3.68 -15.31 11.31
CA THR A 129 3.00 -16.42 11.97
C THR A 129 3.94 -17.53 12.44
N ASN A 130 5.03 -17.78 11.69
CA ASN A 130 6.05 -18.77 12.02
C ASN A 130 7.22 -18.19 12.83
N ARG A 131 7.09 -16.96 13.33
CA ARG A 131 8.09 -16.30 14.19
C ARG A 131 9.50 -16.28 13.60
N LYS A 132 9.62 -16.01 12.29
CA LYS A 132 10.92 -15.77 11.63
C LYS A 132 11.43 -14.36 11.98
N THR A 133 11.89 -14.21 13.22
CA THR A 133 12.24 -12.93 13.84
C THR A 133 13.31 -12.16 13.07
N GLU A 134 14.35 -12.83 12.56
CA GLU A 134 15.41 -12.20 11.76
C GLU A 134 14.85 -11.42 10.56
N VAL A 135 13.92 -12.04 9.80
CA VAL A 135 13.28 -11.41 8.63
C VAL A 135 12.43 -10.21 9.04
N LEU A 136 11.69 -10.33 10.15
CA LEU A 136 10.87 -9.23 10.68
C LEU A 136 11.75 -8.07 11.16
N GLN A 137 12.84 -8.38 11.88
CA GLN A 137 13.80 -7.41 12.37
C GLN A 137 14.46 -6.67 11.23
N ASP A 138 14.96 -7.37 10.21
CA ASP A 138 15.59 -6.76 9.05
C ASP A 138 14.60 -5.88 8.26
N PHE A 139 13.34 -6.30 8.15
CA PHE A 139 12.31 -5.47 7.55
C PHE A 139 12.04 -4.18 8.35
N PHE A 140 11.99 -4.25 9.68
CA PHE A 140 11.70 -3.07 10.51
C PHE A 140 12.94 -2.23 10.86
N ARG A 141 14.15 -2.74 10.62
CA ARG A 141 15.40 -1.99 10.78
C ARG A 141 15.39 -0.79 9.82
N GLN A 142 15.79 0.38 10.32
CA GLN A 142 15.96 1.56 9.48
C GLN A 142 17.23 1.39 8.63
N GLU A 143 17.08 1.44 7.30
CA GLU A 143 18.23 1.63 6.41
C GLU A 143 18.65 3.10 6.46
N ASP A 144 19.49 3.43 7.42
CA ASP A 144 20.05 4.77 7.60
C ASP A 144 21.25 4.98 6.66
N LYS A 145 21.12 4.63 5.36
CA LYS A 145 22.27 4.62 4.44
C LYS A 145 22.35 5.77 3.44
N ASP A 146 21.29 6.49 3.12
CA ASP A 146 21.40 7.58 2.14
C ASP A 146 20.46 8.76 2.41
N MET A 147 20.84 9.67 3.32
CA MET A 147 20.56 11.10 3.11
C MET A 147 21.37 12.02 4.06
N LYS A 148 22.50 12.53 3.57
CA LYS A 148 23.15 13.72 4.13
C LYS A 148 22.35 14.96 3.75
N THR A 149 21.32 15.30 4.52
CA THR A 149 20.78 16.67 4.45
C THR A 149 20.39 17.16 5.84
N GLU A 150 20.94 18.33 6.18
CA GLU A 150 20.76 19.11 7.42
C GLU A 150 19.27 19.30 7.83
N VAL A 151 18.34 19.03 6.91
CA VAL A 151 16.89 19.03 7.10
C VAL A 151 16.47 18.07 8.23
N ARG A 152 17.08 16.89 8.39
CA ARG A 152 16.59 15.84 9.32
C ARG A 152 16.78 16.15 10.81
N LYS A 153 17.72 17.02 11.20
CA LYS A 153 17.99 17.32 12.64
C LYS A 153 16.80 18.00 13.35
N ASN A 154 15.91 18.66 12.60
CA ASN A 154 14.74 19.31 13.18
C ASN A 154 13.45 18.44 13.18
N PHE A 155 13.45 17.29 12.49
CA PHE A 155 12.23 16.50 12.25
C PHE A 155 11.98 15.35 13.25
N LEU A 156 13.02 14.87 13.94
CA LEU A 156 12.95 13.70 14.83
C LEU A 156 12.90 14.10 16.32
N ARG A 157 11.85 14.81 16.74
CA ARG A 157 11.67 15.18 18.17
C ARG A 157 10.65 14.32 18.93
N LYS A 158 10.10 13.26 18.33
CA LYS A 158 9.26 12.26 19.01
C LYS A 158 9.60 10.85 18.52
N PRO A 159 9.77 9.85 19.42
CA PRO A 159 9.94 8.45 19.03
C PRO A 159 8.63 7.92 18.44
N ASN A 160 8.68 7.46 17.19
CA ASN A 160 7.55 6.78 16.54
C ASN A 160 7.48 5.30 16.97
N CYS A 161 6.39 4.61 16.63
CA CYS A 161 6.21 3.19 16.97
C CYS A 161 7.27 2.30 16.31
N ILE A 162 7.79 2.66 15.13
CA ILE A 162 8.96 1.99 14.51
C ILE A 162 10.23 2.14 15.34
N ASP A 163 10.53 3.32 15.89
CA ASP A 163 11.71 3.52 16.76
C ASP A 163 11.57 2.67 18.03
N LYS A 164 10.35 2.64 18.59
CA LYS A 164 10.02 1.74 19.69
C LYS A 164 10.16 0.27 19.28
N LEU A 165 9.75 -0.13 18.08
CA LEU A 165 9.87 -1.50 17.60
C LEU A 165 11.32 -1.91 17.34
N SER A 166 12.13 -1.04 16.74
CA SER A 166 13.57 -1.26 16.60
C SER A 166 14.20 -1.46 17.98
N SER A 167 13.91 -0.58 18.94
CA SER A 167 14.39 -0.73 20.32
C SER A 167 13.78 -1.94 21.06
N PHE A 168 12.54 -2.33 20.73
CA PHE A 168 11.83 -3.48 21.31
C PHE A 168 12.43 -4.78 20.82
N PHE A 169 12.80 -4.87 19.53
CA PHE A 169 13.54 -6.00 18.98
C PHE A 169 14.97 -6.08 19.52
N GLU A 170 15.55 -4.98 20.00
CA GLU A 170 16.84 -4.96 20.69
C GLU A 170 16.75 -5.41 22.17
N THR A 171 15.57 -5.38 22.80
CA THR A 171 15.43 -5.54 24.26
C THR A 171 14.46 -6.62 24.75
N VAL A 172 13.64 -7.24 23.90
CA VAL A 172 12.57 -8.16 24.35
C VAL A 172 12.71 -9.57 23.78
N ALA A 173 12.49 -10.55 24.67
CA ALA A 173 12.38 -11.97 24.35
C ALA A 173 11.31 -12.25 23.28
N GLU A 174 11.58 -13.26 22.47
CA GLU A 174 10.97 -13.62 21.16
C GLU A 174 9.45 -13.95 21.19
N SER A 175 8.70 -13.62 22.26
CA SER A 175 7.37 -14.16 22.51
C SER A 175 6.15 -13.27 22.18
N ASP A 176 6.28 -11.95 22.02
CA ASP A 176 5.14 -11.02 22.22
C ASP A 176 4.75 -10.08 21.06
N LEU A 177 5.25 -10.26 19.82
CA LEU A 177 4.77 -9.42 18.71
C LEU A 177 3.33 -9.80 18.33
N SER A 178 2.35 -9.03 18.81
CA SER A 178 0.95 -9.23 18.45
C SER A 178 0.65 -8.77 17.00
N LEU A 179 -0.38 -9.36 16.39
CA LEU A 179 -0.79 -9.03 15.01
C LEU A 179 -1.12 -7.54 14.85
N ASP A 180 -1.76 -6.93 15.84
CA ASP A 180 -2.11 -5.51 15.80
C ASP A 180 -0.89 -4.58 15.87
N VAL A 181 0.17 -4.99 16.58
CA VAL A 181 1.45 -4.27 16.59
C VAL A 181 2.18 -4.46 15.26
N PHE A 182 2.25 -5.69 14.75
CA PHE A 182 2.90 -6.02 13.46
C PHE A 182 2.27 -5.24 12.29
N LEU A 183 0.95 -5.29 12.13
CA LEU A 183 0.25 -4.60 11.03
C LEU A 183 0.36 -3.07 11.14
N LYS A 184 0.28 -2.54 12.37
CA LYS A 184 0.50 -1.11 12.62
C LYS A 184 1.90 -0.69 12.19
N ALA A 185 2.92 -1.46 12.57
CA ALA A 185 4.31 -1.20 12.22
C ALA A 185 4.54 -1.22 10.70
N ALA A 186 4.00 -2.23 10.02
CA ALA A 186 4.11 -2.36 8.57
C ALA A 186 3.49 -1.12 7.88
N MET A 187 2.30 -0.70 8.33
CA MET A 187 1.65 0.50 7.80
C MET A 187 2.47 1.77 8.05
N GLU A 188 3.03 1.95 9.25
CA GLU A 188 3.89 3.10 9.55
C GLU A 188 5.14 3.11 8.65
N LYS A 189 5.78 1.96 8.44
CA LYS A 189 6.94 1.85 7.54
C LYS A 189 6.54 2.20 6.10
N SER A 190 5.37 1.73 5.65
CA SER A 190 4.84 2.11 4.35
C SER A 190 4.71 3.62 4.24
N LEU A 191 4.03 4.28 5.19
CA LEU A 191 3.81 5.73 5.16
C LEU A 191 5.11 6.56 5.18
N GLN A 192 6.21 6.00 5.69
CA GLN A 192 7.54 6.64 5.68
C GLN A 192 8.33 6.42 4.39
N SER A 193 7.96 5.45 3.56
CA SER A 193 8.55 5.24 2.23
C SER A 193 8.43 6.50 1.38
N GLN A 194 9.43 6.88 0.59
CA GLN A 194 9.34 8.10 -0.22
C GLN A 194 8.38 7.97 -1.41
N ASN A 195 8.35 6.80 -2.06
CA ASN A 195 7.65 6.59 -3.34
C ASN A 195 6.40 5.69 -3.24
N GLY A 196 6.06 5.21 -2.05
CA GLY A 196 4.88 4.36 -1.86
C GLY A 196 5.01 2.93 -2.35
N HIS A 197 6.22 2.45 -2.61
CA HIS A 197 6.47 1.07 -3.07
C HIS A 197 5.99 -0.04 -2.11
N LEU A 198 5.61 0.29 -0.87
CA LEU A 198 5.05 -0.66 0.10
C LEU A 198 3.53 -0.53 0.25
N ASP A 199 2.88 0.42 -0.44
CA ASP A 199 1.50 0.78 -0.16
C ASP A 199 0.52 -0.36 -0.51
N LEU A 200 0.71 -1.03 -1.64
CA LEU A 200 -0.10 -2.17 -2.01
C LEU A 200 0.31 -3.45 -1.25
N PHE A 201 1.60 -3.63 -0.97
CA PHE A 201 2.08 -4.66 -0.04
C PHE A 201 1.38 -4.63 1.33
N VAL A 202 1.26 -3.46 1.99
CA VAL A 202 0.61 -3.38 3.31
C VAL A 202 -0.91 -3.55 3.23
N ARG A 203 -1.55 -3.16 2.11
CA ARG A 203 -2.96 -3.46 1.86
C ARG A 203 -3.20 -4.97 1.87
N PHE A 204 -2.36 -5.72 1.16
CA PHE A 204 -2.43 -7.17 1.17
C PHE A 204 -2.19 -7.75 2.56
N LEU A 205 -1.20 -7.27 3.32
CA LEU A 205 -0.99 -7.73 4.70
C LEU A 205 -2.25 -7.60 5.58
N HIS A 206 -2.95 -6.48 5.48
CA HIS A 206 -4.19 -6.24 6.23
C HIS A 206 -5.34 -7.13 5.73
N GLY A 207 -5.50 -7.34 4.42
CA GLY A 207 -6.52 -8.25 3.89
C GLY A 207 -6.24 -9.72 4.23
N LEU A 208 -4.96 -10.12 4.28
CA LEU A 208 -4.54 -11.49 4.58
C LEU A 208 -4.88 -11.89 6.02
N CYS A 209 -5.01 -10.94 6.96
CA CYS A 209 -5.31 -11.26 8.36
C CYS A 209 -6.74 -11.80 8.59
N LEU A 210 -7.65 -11.56 7.63
CA LEU A 210 -9.05 -11.98 7.71
C LEU A 210 -9.21 -13.49 7.56
N GLY A 211 -10.18 -14.06 8.28
CA GLY A 211 -10.47 -15.50 8.29
C GLY A 211 -10.85 -16.08 6.91
N THR A 212 -11.34 -15.28 5.97
CA THR A 212 -11.59 -15.71 4.57
C THR A 212 -10.28 -16.05 3.86
N ASN A 213 -9.31 -15.13 3.86
CA ASN A 213 -8.01 -15.31 3.25
C ASN A 213 -7.16 -16.35 3.99
N GLN A 214 -7.24 -16.39 5.32
CA GLN A 214 -6.61 -17.44 6.14
C GLN A 214 -7.15 -18.84 5.82
N ARG A 215 -8.45 -19.00 5.51
CA ARG A 215 -8.99 -20.30 5.06
C ARG A 215 -8.50 -20.69 3.67
N LEU A 216 -8.43 -19.74 2.75
CA LEU A 216 -8.01 -19.97 1.36
C LEU A 216 -6.51 -20.29 1.26
N LEU A 217 -5.67 -19.55 2.01
CA LEU A 217 -4.21 -19.61 1.92
C LEU A 217 -3.55 -20.13 3.20
N GLY A 218 -4.29 -20.70 4.16
CA GLY A 218 -3.77 -21.08 5.48
C GLY A 218 -2.63 -22.09 5.44
N GLY A 219 -2.52 -22.86 4.36
CA GLY A 219 -1.37 -23.71 4.10
C GLY A 219 -0.05 -22.96 3.86
N LEU A 220 -0.12 -21.73 3.34
CA LEU A 220 1.00 -20.82 3.10
C LEU A 220 1.21 -19.88 4.28
N LEU A 221 0.14 -19.26 4.79
CA LEU A 221 0.21 -18.19 5.79
C LEU A 221 0.56 -18.68 7.19
N GLY A 222 0.41 -19.98 7.48
CA GLY A 222 0.45 -20.50 8.86
C GLY A 222 -0.91 -20.34 9.55
N GLN A 223 -1.25 -21.26 10.46
CA GLN A 223 -2.54 -21.23 11.15
C GLN A 223 -2.53 -20.17 12.25
N THR A 224 -3.33 -19.12 12.11
CA THR A 224 -3.61 -18.16 13.19
C THR A 224 -5.11 -18.11 13.46
N GLN A 225 -5.52 -18.45 14.69
CA GLN A 225 -6.85 -18.10 15.18
C GLN A 225 -6.83 -16.63 15.62
N ASN A 226 -7.02 -15.73 14.66
CA ASN A 226 -7.11 -14.30 14.96
C ASN A 226 -8.46 -14.04 15.64
N SER A 227 -8.42 -13.63 16.91
CA SER A 227 -9.64 -13.31 17.64
C SER A 227 -10.29 -12.04 17.09
N PRO A 228 -11.63 -11.92 17.10
CA PRO A 228 -12.33 -10.70 16.67
C PRO A 228 -11.82 -9.44 17.37
N GLU A 229 -11.40 -9.57 18.63
CA GLU A 229 -10.85 -8.47 19.43
C GLU A 229 -9.52 -7.96 18.88
N ILE A 230 -8.65 -8.85 18.39
CA ILE A 230 -7.39 -8.46 17.74
C ILE A 230 -7.68 -7.71 16.44
N ILE A 231 -8.60 -8.23 15.61
CA ILE A 231 -8.99 -7.57 14.36
C ILE A 231 -9.57 -6.19 14.63
N GLN A 232 -10.42 -6.05 15.65
CA GLN A 232 -10.94 -4.75 16.04
C GLN A 232 -9.83 -3.79 16.48
N ARG A 233 -8.81 -4.26 17.22
CA ARG A 233 -7.64 -3.43 17.56
C ARG A 233 -6.86 -2.97 16.34
N VAL A 234 -6.69 -3.81 15.32
CA VAL A 234 -6.06 -3.43 14.04
C VAL A 234 -6.86 -2.32 13.36
N ILE A 235 -8.19 -2.47 13.26
CA ILE A 235 -9.09 -1.46 12.67
C ILE A 235 -9.00 -0.14 13.44
N GLU A 236 -9.05 -0.18 14.77
CA GLU A 236 -8.92 1.00 15.62
C GLU A 236 -7.56 1.67 15.49
N ASN A 237 -6.48 0.88 15.37
CA ASN A 237 -5.14 1.40 15.11
C ASN A 237 -5.11 2.19 13.79
N LEU A 238 -5.65 1.63 12.71
CA LEU A 238 -5.75 2.30 11.40
C LEU A 238 -6.59 3.59 11.48
N LYS A 239 -7.76 3.57 12.13
CA LYS A 239 -8.64 4.75 12.28
C LYS A 239 -7.96 5.88 13.06
N LYS A 240 -7.07 5.54 14.00
CA LYS A 240 -6.30 6.48 14.84
C LYS A 240 -4.95 6.89 14.23
N MET A 241 -4.55 6.31 13.09
CA MET A 241 -3.23 6.59 12.50
C MET A 241 -3.10 8.05 12.06
N ASN A 242 -2.17 8.72 12.73
CA ASN A 242 -1.92 10.13 12.52
C ASN A 242 -0.41 10.43 12.52
N THR A 243 0.30 10.02 11.47
CA THR A 243 1.71 10.38 11.31
C THR A 243 1.84 11.76 10.70
N LYS A 244 2.73 12.59 11.25
CA LYS A 244 3.07 13.90 10.67
C LYS A 244 3.87 13.66 9.39
N ASN A 245 3.74 14.56 8.41
CA ASN A 245 4.51 14.56 7.16
C ASN A 245 4.20 13.38 6.20
N ILE A 246 3.02 12.77 6.27
CA ILE A 246 2.55 11.89 5.19
C ILE A 246 2.12 12.77 4.01
N SER A 247 2.44 12.35 2.78
CA SER A 247 1.76 12.86 1.60
C SER A 247 0.24 12.68 1.71
N PRO A 248 -0.57 13.74 1.52
CA PRO A 248 -2.02 13.62 1.42
C PRO A 248 -2.46 12.58 0.38
N ASP A 249 -1.70 12.46 -0.72
CA ASP A 249 -1.95 11.46 -1.77
C ASP A 249 -1.71 10.02 -1.31
N ARG A 250 -0.91 9.83 -0.25
CA ARG A 250 -0.57 8.50 0.28
C ARG A 250 -1.33 8.15 1.54
N SER A 251 -1.87 9.13 2.28
CA SER A 251 -2.67 8.85 3.48
C SER A 251 -3.96 8.07 3.16
N ILE A 252 -4.44 8.12 1.92
CA ILE A 252 -5.55 7.29 1.45
C ILE A 252 -5.28 5.79 1.60
N ASN A 253 -4.01 5.38 1.63
CA ASN A 253 -3.67 3.97 1.78
C ASN A 253 -4.17 3.39 3.11
N ILE A 254 -4.30 4.21 4.17
CA ILE A 254 -4.92 3.79 5.44
C ILE A 254 -6.38 3.38 5.22
N PHE A 255 -7.12 4.13 4.41
CA PHE A 255 -8.52 3.84 4.08
C PHE A 255 -8.64 2.60 3.20
N HIS A 256 -7.70 2.42 2.27
CA HIS A 256 -7.66 1.18 1.49
C HIS A 256 -7.37 -0.04 2.36
N CYS A 257 -6.47 0.04 3.35
CA CYS A 257 -6.27 -1.04 4.32
C CYS A 257 -7.57 -1.38 5.10
N LEU A 258 -8.34 -0.37 5.54
CA LEU A 258 -9.66 -0.60 6.15
C LEU A 258 -10.62 -1.34 5.20
N THR A 259 -10.61 -0.95 3.92
CA THR A 259 -11.42 -1.59 2.88
C THR A 259 -11.01 -3.06 2.67
N GLU A 260 -9.72 -3.36 2.61
CA GLU A 260 -9.21 -4.74 2.52
C GLU A 260 -9.58 -5.57 3.76
N MET A 261 -9.75 -4.92 4.92
CA MET A 261 -10.24 -5.54 6.16
C MET A 261 -11.77 -5.68 6.21
N ASN A 262 -12.50 -5.35 5.14
CA ASN A 262 -13.96 -5.29 5.08
C ASN A 262 -14.60 -4.29 6.06
N ASP A 263 -13.85 -3.31 6.59
CA ASP A 263 -14.42 -2.20 7.36
C ASP A 263 -14.89 -1.10 6.39
N GLN A 264 -16.21 -0.86 6.38
CA GLN A 264 -16.85 0.15 5.54
C GLN A 264 -17.38 1.34 6.35
N SER A 265 -17.06 1.43 7.66
CA SER A 265 -17.70 2.41 8.55
C SER A 265 -17.38 3.83 8.09
N VAL A 266 -16.11 4.11 7.82
CA VAL A 266 -15.65 5.44 7.36
C VAL A 266 -16.31 5.82 6.03
N HIS A 267 -16.51 4.85 5.13
CA HIS A 267 -17.18 5.11 3.85
C HIS A 267 -18.65 5.47 4.05
N GLN A 268 -19.36 4.74 4.90
CA GLN A 268 -20.76 4.98 5.22
C GLN A 268 -20.95 6.35 5.91
N GLU A 269 -20.11 6.66 6.90
CA GLU A 269 -20.12 7.94 7.62
C GLU A 269 -19.92 9.13 6.65
N ILE A 270 -19.03 8.99 5.66
CA ILE A 270 -18.81 10.04 4.64
C ILE A 270 -19.98 10.14 3.66
N GLN A 271 -20.55 9.01 3.22
CA GLN A 271 -21.73 9.04 2.35
C GLN A 271 -22.92 9.72 3.03
N GLU A 272 -23.09 9.51 4.33
CA GLU A 272 -24.10 10.21 5.13
C GLU A 272 -23.80 11.71 5.23
N LEU A 273 -22.54 12.08 5.51
CA LEU A 273 -22.11 13.48 5.53
C LEU A 273 -22.42 14.19 4.21
N MET A 274 -22.12 13.55 3.07
CA MET A 274 -22.35 14.09 1.73
C MET A 274 -23.84 14.27 1.39
N LYS A 275 -24.72 13.42 1.95
CA LYS A 275 -26.18 13.54 1.79
C LYS A 275 -26.80 14.57 2.73
N SER A 276 -26.21 14.74 3.91
CA SER A 276 -26.74 15.64 4.92
C SER A 276 -26.49 17.11 4.56
N LYS A 277 -27.43 18.00 4.94
CA LYS A 277 -27.19 19.45 4.90
C LYS A 277 -26.36 19.94 6.08
N ASN A 278 -26.11 19.10 7.08
CA ASN A 278 -25.47 19.49 8.33
C ASN A 278 -23.96 19.16 8.29
N ARG A 279 -23.13 20.19 8.11
CA ARG A 279 -21.65 20.08 8.04
C ARG A 279 -20.96 20.28 9.40
N GLU A 280 -21.70 20.25 10.49
CA GLU A 280 -21.16 20.51 11.84
C GLU A 280 -20.36 19.35 12.44
N GLN A 281 -20.42 18.16 11.82
CA GLN A 281 -19.68 16.99 12.29
C GLN A 281 -18.16 17.20 12.15
N GLU A 282 -17.42 16.94 13.22
CA GLU A 282 -15.96 17.00 13.22
C GLU A 282 -15.37 15.79 12.50
N LEU A 283 -14.58 16.04 11.45
CA LEU A 283 -13.96 15.00 10.64
C LEU A 283 -12.59 14.63 11.19
N SER A 284 -12.36 13.34 11.43
CA SER A 284 -11.02 12.84 11.73
C SER A 284 -10.13 12.83 10.48
N ALA A 285 -8.82 12.66 10.67
CA ALA A 285 -7.86 12.67 9.57
C ALA A 285 -8.13 11.56 8.52
N ILE A 286 -8.65 10.40 8.93
CA ILE A 286 -9.02 9.33 8.00
C ILE A 286 -10.29 9.68 7.20
N HIS A 287 -11.27 10.34 7.84
CA HIS A 287 -12.45 10.86 7.13
C HIS A 287 -12.06 11.85 6.04
N CYS A 288 -11.12 12.76 6.35
CA CYS A 288 -10.59 13.70 5.37
C CYS A 288 -9.90 13.01 4.20
N SER A 289 -9.13 11.94 4.45
CA SER A 289 -8.46 11.19 3.36
C SER A 289 -9.49 10.53 2.43
N ALA A 290 -10.46 9.82 3.02
CA ALA A 290 -11.49 9.13 2.26
C ALA A 290 -12.41 10.10 1.52
N LEU A 291 -12.76 11.24 2.12
CA LEU A 291 -13.53 12.30 1.45
C LEU A 291 -12.74 12.90 0.29
N ALA A 292 -11.44 13.15 0.46
CA ALA A 292 -10.59 13.66 -0.61
C ALA A 292 -10.58 12.72 -1.83
N TYR A 293 -10.42 11.42 -1.57
CA TYR A 293 -10.47 10.38 -2.60
C TYR A 293 -11.83 10.32 -3.28
N MET A 294 -12.93 10.33 -2.52
CA MET A 294 -14.28 10.28 -3.11
C MET A 294 -14.56 11.50 -3.99
N LEU A 295 -14.16 12.70 -3.56
CA LEU A 295 -14.29 13.92 -4.35
C LEU A 295 -13.40 13.87 -5.60
N GLN A 296 -12.16 13.39 -5.46
CA GLN A 296 -11.22 13.26 -6.57
C GLN A 296 -11.70 12.26 -7.63
N MET A 297 -12.31 11.15 -7.21
CA MET A 297 -12.78 10.08 -8.10
C MET A 297 -14.21 10.29 -8.61
N SER A 298 -14.86 11.39 -8.24
CA SER A 298 -16.21 11.74 -8.71
C SER A 298 -16.22 12.02 -10.20
N GLU A 299 -17.24 11.52 -10.91
CA GLU A 299 -17.46 11.87 -12.33
C GLU A 299 -17.80 13.36 -12.51
N GLU A 300 -18.51 13.93 -11.53
CA GLU A 300 -18.83 15.34 -11.51
C GLU A 300 -17.67 16.16 -10.94
N VAL A 301 -17.24 17.18 -11.69
CA VAL A 301 -16.24 18.15 -11.26
C VAL A 301 -16.87 19.10 -10.25
N LEU A 302 -16.27 19.20 -9.06
CA LEU A 302 -16.75 20.07 -7.99
C LEU A 302 -16.58 21.56 -8.35
N ASP A 303 -17.63 22.36 -8.21
CA ASP A 303 -17.54 23.80 -8.50
C ASP A 303 -16.60 24.53 -7.53
N GLU A 304 -16.70 24.23 -6.23
CA GLU A 304 -15.86 24.84 -5.20
C GLU A 304 -15.52 23.87 -4.07
N LEU A 305 -14.22 23.68 -3.83
CA LEU A 305 -13.68 23.07 -2.63
C LEU A 305 -13.29 24.15 -1.64
N ASP A 306 -14.05 24.30 -0.56
CA ASP A 306 -13.73 25.25 0.51
C ASP A 306 -13.41 24.50 1.80
N LEU A 307 -12.12 24.49 2.18
CA LEU A 307 -11.66 23.75 3.35
C LEU A 307 -12.09 24.40 4.67
N SER A 308 -12.53 25.65 4.67
CA SER A 308 -13.07 26.31 5.86
C SER A 308 -14.44 25.75 6.28
N LYS A 309 -15.17 25.12 5.34
CA LYS A 309 -16.47 24.50 5.58
C LYS A 309 -16.38 23.15 6.32
N TYR A 310 -15.18 22.60 6.48
CA TYR A 310 -14.96 21.31 7.15
C TYR A 310 -14.32 21.52 8.52
N ARG A 311 -15.04 21.12 9.57
CA ARG A 311 -14.51 21.12 10.93
C ARG A 311 -13.53 19.96 11.10
N THR A 312 -12.23 20.24 11.02
CA THR A 312 -11.17 19.25 11.21
C THR A 312 -9.85 19.92 11.63
N SER A 313 -8.90 19.11 12.10
CA SER A 313 -7.53 19.56 12.39
C SER A 313 -6.80 20.05 11.14
N ASP A 314 -5.70 20.79 11.32
CA ASP A 314 -4.82 21.22 10.20
C ASP A 314 -4.37 20.06 9.32
N GLN A 315 -4.06 18.91 9.94
CA GLN A 315 -3.70 17.72 9.18
C GLN A 315 -4.88 17.12 8.42
N GLY A 316 -6.10 17.23 8.95
CA GLY A 316 -7.31 16.88 8.21
C GLY A 316 -7.50 17.76 6.98
N LYS A 317 -7.30 19.09 7.11
CA LYS A 317 -7.31 20.02 5.97
C LYS A 317 -6.26 19.64 4.93
N GLN A 318 -5.03 19.34 5.36
CA GLN A 318 -3.97 18.90 4.46
C GLN A 318 -4.35 17.61 3.71
N ARG A 319 -5.03 16.66 4.37
CA ARG A 319 -5.50 15.41 3.75
C ARG A 319 -6.65 15.59 2.76
N LEU A 320 -7.32 16.74 2.76
CA LEU A 320 -8.35 17.09 1.77
C LEU A 320 -7.78 17.66 0.47
N ILE A 321 -6.52 18.07 0.46
CA ILE A 321 -5.87 18.71 -0.69
C ILE A 321 -5.96 17.89 -1.99
N PRO A 322 -5.83 16.55 -2.02
CA PRO A 322 -5.91 15.79 -3.27
C PRO A 322 -7.21 16.02 -4.07
N ALA A 323 -8.31 16.40 -3.40
CA ALA A 323 -9.59 16.72 -4.03
C ALA A 323 -9.51 17.91 -4.99
N VAL A 324 -8.49 18.78 -4.89
CA VAL A 324 -8.29 19.91 -5.82
C VAL A 324 -8.09 19.46 -7.27
N ARG A 325 -7.73 18.19 -7.51
CA ARG A 325 -7.62 17.62 -8.86
C ARG A 325 -8.95 17.57 -9.60
N ASN A 326 -10.06 17.57 -8.87
CA ASN A 326 -11.40 17.45 -9.44
C ASN A 326 -12.32 18.62 -9.04
N CYS A 327 -11.77 19.83 -8.91
CA CYS A 327 -12.58 21.02 -8.69
C CYS A 327 -12.20 22.20 -9.59
N ARG A 328 -13.12 23.15 -9.76
CA ARG A 328 -12.91 24.41 -10.51
C ARG A 328 -12.32 25.51 -9.63
N LYS A 329 -12.74 25.57 -8.37
CA LYS A 329 -12.25 26.56 -7.40
C LYS A 329 -11.79 25.86 -6.12
N ALA A 330 -10.67 26.29 -5.56
CA ALA A 330 -10.17 25.78 -4.28
C ALA A 330 -9.83 26.94 -3.33
N ARG A 331 -10.47 26.95 -2.16
CA ARG A 331 -10.18 27.88 -1.05
C ARG A 331 -9.42 27.15 0.04
N LEU A 332 -8.11 27.37 0.09
CA LEU A 332 -7.17 26.74 1.01
C LEU A 332 -6.60 27.75 2.02
N ARG A 333 -7.35 28.82 2.30
CA ARG A 333 -6.95 29.89 3.21
C ARG A 333 -6.65 29.36 4.61
N GLY A 334 -5.46 29.65 5.14
CA GLY A 334 -5.06 29.27 6.50
C GLY A 334 -5.17 27.76 6.77
N CYS A 335 -4.68 26.94 5.84
CA CYS A 335 -4.72 25.47 5.93
C CYS A 335 -3.39 24.85 6.40
N SER A 336 -2.48 25.67 6.95
CA SER A 336 -1.16 25.24 7.45
C SER A 336 -0.41 24.41 6.40
N LEU A 337 -0.41 24.86 5.14
CA LEU A 337 0.16 24.11 4.03
C LEU A 337 1.66 23.86 4.24
N THR A 338 2.08 22.61 4.00
CA THR A 338 3.48 22.20 4.06
C THR A 338 4.08 22.09 2.67
N GLU A 339 5.40 21.88 2.57
CA GLU A 339 6.06 21.58 1.29
C GLU A 339 5.42 20.37 0.59
N ILE A 340 5.04 19.34 1.35
CA ILE A 340 4.36 18.14 0.83
C ILE A 340 2.99 18.50 0.25
N SER A 341 2.23 19.35 0.95
CA SER A 341 0.95 19.89 0.46
C SER A 341 1.12 20.67 -0.85
N CYS A 342 2.19 21.46 -0.97
CA CYS A 342 2.51 22.21 -2.18
C CYS A 342 2.88 21.29 -3.34
N SER A 343 3.56 20.17 -3.08
CA SER A 343 3.85 19.14 -4.09
C SER A 343 2.55 18.52 -4.64
N SER A 344 1.60 18.16 -3.78
CA SER A 344 0.28 17.67 -4.20
C SER A 344 -0.50 18.70 -5.03
N LEU A 345 -0.47 19.98 -4.63
CA LEU A 345 -1.07 21.07 -5.41
C LEU A 345 -0.41 21.25 -6.77
N ALA A 346 0.92 21.25 -6.83
CA ALA A 346 1.66 21.33 -8.09
C ALA A 346 1.35 20.15 -9.02
N SER A 347 1.18 18.94 -8.46
CA SER A 347 0.72 17.76 -9.20
C SER A 347 -0.68 17.95 -9.78
N ALA A 348 -1.60 18.58 -9.04
CA ALA A 348 -2.94 18.89 -9.52
C ALA A 348 -2.96 19.95 -10.64
N LEU A 349 -2.07 20.96 -10.57
CA LEU A 349 -1.90 21.93 -11.65
C LEU A 349 -1.32 21.30 -12.93
N LYS A 350 -0.49 20.26 -12.77
CA LYS A 350 0.10 19.49 -13.88
C LYS A 350 -0.86 18.47 -14.49
N SER A 351 -1.99 18.15 -13.86
CA SER A 351 -2.88 17.09 -14.33
C SER A 351 -3.50 17.43 -15.69
N ASN A 352 -3.81 16.39 -16.47
CA ASN A 352 -4.50 16.54 -17.73
C ASN A 352 -5.79 15.68 -17.74
N PRO A 353 -6.98 16.29 -17.71
CA PRO A 353 -7.23 17.73 -17.65
C PRO A 353 -6.88 18.34 -16.27
N SER A 354 -6.56 19.64 -16.25
CA SER A 354 -6.58 20.44 -15.03
C SER A 354 -7.91 21.22 -14.99
N HIS A 355 -8.76 20.90 -14.01
CA HIS A 355 -10.06 21.54 -13.83
C HIS A 355 -9.99 22.88 -13.07
N LEU A 356 -8.93 23.06 -12.28
CA LEU A 356 -8.76 24.20 -11.40
C LEU A 356 -8.58 25.50 -12.20
N ARG A 357 -9.33 26.53 -11.82
CA ARG A 357 -9.34 27.89 -12.39
C ARG A 357 -9.02 28.94 -11.34
N ASP A 358 -9.52 28.75 -10.12
CA ASP A 358 -9.35 29.69 -9.02
C ASP A 358 -8.70 28.98 -7.83
N LEU A 359 -7.59 29.53 -7.32
CA LEU A 359 -6.90 28.98 -6.16
C LEU A 359 -6.59 30.10 -5.16
N ASP A 360 -7.13 29.99 -3.95
CA ASP A 360 -6.84 30.89 -2.83
C ASP A 360 -5.94 30.18 -1.82
N LEU A 361 -4.68 30.63 -1.73
CA LEU A 361 -3.65 30.16 -0.81
C LEU A 361 -3.38 31.18 0.30
N SER A 362 -4.20 32.22 0.44
CA SER A 362 -3.97 33.31 1.38
C SER A 362 -3.80 32.80 2.83
N HIS A 363 -3.04 33.54 3.63
CA HIS A 363 -2.75 33.18 5.03
C HIS A 363 -2.07 31.81 5.23
N ASN A 364 -1.30 31.33 4.25
CA ASN A 364 -0.39 30.20 4.42
C ASN A 364 1.07 30.66 4.39
N GLN A 365 1.92 30.04 5.21
CA GLN A 365 3.37 30.29 5.24
C GLN A 365 4.10 29.27 4.37
N LEU A 366 4.04 29.44 3.04
CA LEU A 366 4.50 28.43 2.08
C LEU A 366 6.03 28.22 2.07
N GLN A 367 6.80 29.22 2.54
CA GLN A 367 8.27 29.27 2.43
C GLN A 367 8.74 29.21 0.95
N ASP A 368 10.03 29.45 0.71
CA ASP A 368 10.59 29.44 -0.65
C ASP A 368 10.48 28.05 -1.31
N SER A 369 10.61 26.96 -0.53
CA SER A 369 10.50 25.60 -1.05
C SER A 369 9.08 25.29 -1.55
N GLY A 370 8.05 25.68 -0.80
CA GLY A 370 6.65 25.51 -1.22
C GLY A 370 6.31 26.33 -2.45
N VAL A 371 6.76 27.59 -2.52
CA VAL A 371 6.56 28.45 -3.69
C VAL A 371 7.23 27.86 -4.93
N LYS A 372 8.47 27.39 -4.83
CA LYS A 372 9.21 26.75 -5.94
C LYS A 372 8.46 25.55 -6.51
N LEU A 373 7.89 24.71 -5.64
CA LEU A 373 7.08 23.56 -6.08
C LEU A 373 5.83 24.02 -6.85
N LEU A 374 5.10 25.01 -6.33
CA LEU A 374 3.91 25.56 -6.99
C LEU A 374 4.24 26.21 -8.34
N CYS A 375 5.34 26.97 -8.44
CA CYS A 375 5.81 27.55 -9.71
C CYS A 375 5.98 26.46 -10.78
N SER A 376 6.57 25.31 -10.42
CA SER A 376 6.72 24.19 -11.37
C SER A 376 5.37 23.65 -11.87
N GLY A 377 4.30 23.77 -11.06
CA GLY A 377 2.94 23.43 -11.45
C GLY A 377 2.31 24.46 -12.38
N LEU A 378 2.52 25.75 -12.09
CA LEU A 378 2.02 26.87 -12.88
C LEU A 378 2.67 26.95 -14.27
N GLU A 379 3.95 26.59 -14.38
CA GLU A 379 4.70 26.52 -15.66
C GLU A 379 4.24 25.37 -16.56
N SER A 380 3.43 24.45 -16.05
CA SER A 380 2.94 23.31 -16.84
C SER A 380 2.06 23.80 -18.00
N PRO A 381 2.22 23.25 -19.22
CA PRO A 381 1.32 23.55 -20.33
C PRO A 381 -0.11 23.03 -20.10
N HIS A 382 -0.31 22.17 -19.10
CA HIS A 382 -1.62 21.68 -18.69
C HIS A 382 -2.29 22.54 -17.62
N CYS A 383 -1.55 23.48 -17.01
CA CYS A 383 -2.11 24.40 -16.04
C CYS A 383 -3.14 25.30 -16.74
N ARG A 384 -4.32 25.41 -16.14
CA ARG A 384 -5.41 26.25 -16.64
C ARG A 384 -5.89 27.25 -15.59
N LEU A 385 -5.05 27.51 -14.59
CA LEU A 385 -5.39 28.44 -13.50
C LEU A 385 -5.53 29.86 -14.08
N GLU A 386 -6.64 30.51 -13.76
CA GLU A 386 -6.97 31.88 -14.20
C GLU A 386 -6.66 32.88 -13.08
N THR A 387 -6.92 32.50 -11.83
CA THR A 387 -6.70 33.37 -10.67
C THR A 387 -6.02 32.64 -9.52
N LEU A 388 -5.05 33.33 -8.90
CA LEU A 388 -4.30 32.88 -7.71
C LEU A 388 -4.28 34.02 -6.68
N TRP A 389 -4.71 33.74 -5.45
CA TRP A 389 -4.68 34.69 -4.30
C TRP A 389 -3.77 34.23 -3.18
#